data_AF-S4P7Q6-F1
#
_entry.id   AF-S4P7Q6-F1
#
_cell.length_a   1.000
_cell.length_b   1.000
_cell.length_c   1.000
_cell.angle_alpha   90.00
_cell.angle_beta   90.00
_cell.angle_gamma   90.00
#
_symmetry.space_group_name_H-M   'P 1'
#
loop_
_entity.id
_entity.type
_entity.pdbx_description
1 polymer ?
#
loop_
_entity_poly.entity_id
_entity_poly.type
_entity_poly.pdbx_seq_one_letter_code
_entity_poly.pdbx_strand_id
1 'polypeptide(L)'
;MEVILYPKYQSICYHPSILPRHRGASSINWTLIEGDTTCGLTIFWADDGLDTGPILLQRSFPCTIDDTVDSLYNKYLYPEGIKSLAESVNLVANGTAPRIAQTEEGATYDPALFKAET
;
A
#
# COMPACT_ATOMS: atom_id res chain seq x y z
N MET A 1 -17.79 -8.61 -1.96
CA MET A 1 -17.68 -8.63 -0.49
C MET A 1 -17.76 -10.03 0.13
N GLU A 2 -18.33 -11.03 -0.56
CA GLU A 2 -18.54 -12.39 0.00
C GLU A 2 -17.27 -13.08 0.52
N VAL A 3 -16.08 -12.71 0.04
CA VAL A 3 -14.81 -13.30 0.49
C VAL A 3 -14.07 -12.38 1.47
N ILE A 4 -13.82 -11.12 1.12
CA ILE A 4 -12.94 -10.22 1.90
C ILE A 4 -13.50 -9.84 3.29
N LEU A 5 -14.82 -9.87 3.48
CA LEU A 5 -15.45 -9.58 4.77
C LEU A 5 -15.86 -10.83 5.54
N TYR A 6 -15.71 -12.02 4.95
CA TYR A 6 -16.16 -13.28 5.55
C TYR A 6 -15.29 -13.78 6.73
N PRO A 7 -13.95 -13.66 6.71
CA PRO A 7 -13.12 -14.07 7.82
C PRO A 7 -13.52 -13.33 9.11
N LYS A 8 -13.44 -14.02 10.26
CA LYS A 8 -13.74 -13.45 11.59
C LYS A 8 -13.03 -12.11 11.84
N TYR A 9 -11.78 -12.01 11.40
CA TYR A 9 -10.96 -10.81 11.56
C TYR A 9 -10.90 -9.93 10.31
N GLN A 10 -11.71 -10.22 9.29
CA GLN A 10 -11.70 -9.56 7.97
C GLN A 10 -10.34 -9.75 7.25
N SER A 11 -10.17 -9.07 6.12
CA SER A 11 -8.95 -9.10 5.31
C SER A 11 -8.12 -7.82 5.48
N ILE A 12 -6.80 -7.98 5.56
CA ILE A 12 -5.83 -6.89 5.44
C ILE A 12 -5.04 -7.06 4.15
N CYS A 13 -4.67 -5.94 3.54
CA CYS A 13 -4.00 -5.89 2.25
C CYS A 13 -2.68 -5.10 2.39
N TYR A 14 -1.65 -5.55 1.66
CA TYR A 14 -0.42 -4.80 1.46
C TYR A 14 -0.55 -3.95 0.19
N HIS A 15 -0.14 -2.69 0.28
CA HIS A 15 -0.12 -1.78 -0.85
C HIS A 15 1.20 -0.99 -0.89
N PRO A 16 1.97 -1.00 -2.00
CA PRO A 16 3.30 -0.40 -2.05
C PRO A 16 3.29 1.10 -2.39
N SER A 17 2.43 1.87 -1.71
CA SER A 17 2.49 3.33 -1.66
C SER A 17 2.02 3.86 -0.30
N ILE A 18 2.16 5.18 -0.12
CA ILE A 18 1.64 5.91 1.03
C ILE A 18 0.19 6.29 0.75
N LEU A 19 -0.75 5.38 1.05
CA LEU A 19 -2.17 5.66 0.92
C LEU A 19 -2.55 6.91 1.74
N PRO A 20 -3.42 7.80 1.20
CA PRO A 20 -4.33 7.56 0.07
C PRO A 20 -3.73 7.83 -1.33
N ARG A 21 -2.43 8.17 -1.43
CA ARG A 21 -1.77 8.44 -2.71
C ARG A 21 -1.45 7.14 -3.46
N HIS A 22 -1.65 7.16 -4.78
CA HIS A 22 -1.42 6.04 -5.70
C HIS A 22 -2.23 4.78 -5.36
N ARG A 23 -3.55 4.91 -5.18
CA ARG A 23 -4.45 3.75 -5.23
C ARG A 23 -4.36 3.10 -6.62
N GLY A 24 -4.53 1.77 -6.70
CA GLY A 24 -4.44 1.01 -7.94
C GLY A 24 -3.16 0.19 -8.09
N ALA A 25 -3.07 -0.56 -9.20
CA ALA A 25 -2.21 -1.74 -9.27
C ALA A 25 -0.71 -1.48 -9.52
N SER A 26 -0.32 -0.30 -10.00
CA SER A 26 1.07 0.01 -10.40
C SER A 26 1.67 1.15 -9.58
N SER A 27 1.36 1.19 -8.28
CA SER A 27 1.63 2.33 -7.41
C SER A 27 3.12 2.66 -7.24
N ILE A 28 4.03 1.68 -7.26
CA ILE A 28 5.48 1.91 -7.27
C ILE A 28 5.90 2.69 -8.51
N ASN A 29 5.36 2.31 -9.68
CA ASN A 29 5.68 2.98 -10.93
C ASN A 29 5.21 4.44 -10.89
N TRP A 30 3.97 4.68 -10.46
CA TRP A 30 3.41 6.03 -10.39
C TRP A 30 4.12 6.93 -9.38
N THR A 31 4.55 6.36 -8.25
CA THR A 31 5.42 7.06 -7.28
C THR A 31 6.69 7.60 -7.97
N LEU A 32 7.31 6.79 -8.83
CA LEU A 32 8.52 7.22 -9.57
C LEU A 32 8.20 8.13 -10.77
N ILE A 33 7.11 7.88 -11.50
CA ILE A 33 6.69 8.68 -12.66
C ILE A 33 6.36 10.11 -12.25
N GLU A 34 5.68 10.29 -11.11
CA GLU A 34 5.33 11.62 -10.59
C GLU A 34 6.49 12.29 -9.83
N GLY A 35 7.62 11.60 -9.68
CA GLY A 35 8.83 12.15 -9.07
C GLY A 35 8.72 12.34 -7.56
N ASP A 36 7.95 11.48 -6.88
CA ASP A 36 7.79 11.56 -5.43
C ASP A 36 9.14 11.38 -4.73
N THR A 37 9.42 12.27 -3.78
CA THR A 37 10.62 12.17 -2.93
C THR A 37 10.41 11.28 -1.71
N THR A 38 9.17 10.82 -1.50
CA THR A 38 8.81 9.95 -0.38
C THR A 38 7.92 8.83 -0.88
N CYS A 39 8.42 7.61 -0.73
CA CYS A 39 7.78 6.37 -1.11
C CYS A 39 7.47 5.60 0.16
N GLY A 40 6.75 4.50 0.05
CA GLY A 40 6.40 3.72 1.23
C GLY A 40 5.45 2.60 0.93
N LEU A 41 4.93 2.03 2.00
CA LEU A 41 3.94 0.97 1.94
C LEU A 41 2.87 1.20 3.00
N THR A 42 1.69 0.68 2.74
CA THR A 42 0.55 0.70 3.64
C THR A 42 0.00 -0.71 3.80
N ILE A 43 -0.24 -1.12 5.04
CA ILE A 43 -1.14 -2.23 5.37
C ILE A 43 -2.48 -1.62 5.76
N PHE A 44 -3.55 -2.05 5.10
CA PHE A 44 -4.89 -1.50 5.31
C PHE A 44 -5.94 -2.60 5.38
N TRP A 45 -7.10 -2.28 5.95
CA TRP A 45 -8.25 -3.17 6.03
C TRP A 45 -9.05 -3.09 4.75
N ALA A 46 -9.31 -4.22 4.10
CA ALA A 46 -10.11 -4.22 2.87
C ALA A 46 -11.56 -3.78 3.15
N ASP A 47 -12.11 -2.96 2.25
CA ASP A 47 -13.50 -2.51 2.22
C ASP A 47 -14.10 -2.76 0.82
N ASP A 48 -15.21 -2.09 0.50
CA ASP A 48 -15.91 -2.22 -0.78
C ASP A 48 -15.36 -1.33 -1.90
N GLY A 49 -14.44 -0.42 -1.59
CA GLY A 49 -13.73 0.39 -2.57
C GLY A 49 -12.39 -0.20 -3.00
N LEU A 50 -11.69 0.52 -3.87
CA LEU A 50 -10.37 0.13 -4.37
C LEU A 50 -9.29 0.87 -3.60
N ASP A 51 -8.58 0.17 -2.72
CA ASP A 51 -7.52 0.70 -1.85
C ASP A 51 -7.98 1.88 -0.95
N THR A 52 -9.27 1.92 -0.59
CA THR A 52 -9.90 2.98 0.22
C THR A 52 -9.95 2.69 1.71
N GLY A 53 -9.84 1.42 2.09
CA GLY A 53 -10.14 1.01 3.45
C GLY A 53 -9.16 1.52 4.52
N PRO A 54 -9.55 1.45 5.80
CA PRO A 54 -8.80 2.06 6.89
C PRO A 54 -7.35 1.57 6.98
N ILE A 55 -6.41 2.47 7.25
CA ILE A 55 -5.00 2.18 7.46
C ILE A 55 -4.81 1.47 8.80
N LEU A 56 -4.06 0.36 8.77
CA LEU A 56 -3.58 -0.37 9.94
C LEU A 56 -2.15 0.06 10.27
N LEU A 57 -1.28 0.11 9.26
CA LEU A 57 0.13 0.44 9.44
C LEU A 57 0.66 1.10 8.17
N GLN A 58 1.51 2.10 8.31
CA GLN A 58 2.17 2.75 7.19
C GLN A 58 3.65 2.97 7.51
N ARG A 59 4.51 2.85 6.49
CA ARG A 59 5.95 3.08 6.58
C ARG A 59 6.39 3.89 5.37
N SER A 60 7.26 4.87 5.61
CA SER A 60 7.82 5.74 4.58
C SER A 60 9.32 5.57 4.42
N PHE A 61 9.80 5.88 3.23
CA PHE A 61 11.19 5.80 2.83
C PHE A 61 11.53 6.91 1.84
N PRO A 62 12.69 7.57 1.96
CA PRO A 62 13.12 8.57 0.97
C PRO A 62 13.43 7.92 -0.39
N CYS A 63 12.75 8.33 -1.46
CA CYS A 63 13.15 7.97 -2.83
C CYS A 63 14.15 8.98 -3.36
N THR A 64 14.97 8.55 -4.31
CA THR A 64 15.82 9.46 -5.09
C THR A 64 15.47 9.36 -6.57
N ILE A 65 15.95 10.33 -7.36
CA ILE A 65 15.76 10.35 -8.82
C ILE A 65 16.43 9.17 -9.52
N ASP A 66 17.40 8.54 -8.86
CA ASP A 66 18.13 7.36 -9.38
C ASP A 66 17.39 6.05 -9.06
N ASP A 67 16.26 6.10 -8.34
CA ASP A 67 15.48 4.91 -8.06
C ASP A 67 14.72 4.42 -9.28
N THR A 68 14.78 3.11 -9.46
CA THR A 68 13.96 2.34 -10.37
C THR A 68 12.93 1.54 -9.57
N VAL A 69 11.91 1.02 -10.25
CA VAL A 69 10.92 0.12 -9.62
C VAL A 69 11.63 -1.06 -8.94
N ASP A 70 12.60 -1.67 -9.62
CA ASP A 70 13.35 -2.82 -9.11
C ASP A 70 14.22 -2.44 -7.91
N SER A 71 14.99 -1.35 -8.00
CA SER A 71 15.87 -0.92 -6.90
C SER A 71 15.06 -0.55 -5.67
N LEU A 72 13.96 0.21 -5.81
CA LEU A 72 13.11 0.62 -4.70
C LEU A 72 12.40 -0.59 -4.06
N TYR A 73 11.91 -1.52 -4.88
CA TYR A 73 11.27 -2.72 -4.40
C TYR A 73 12.24 -3.58 -3.58
N ASN A 74 13.39 -3.93 -4.16
CA ASN A 74 14.35 -4.83 -3.53
C ASN A 74 15.03 -4.22 -2.31
N LYS A 75 15.35 -2.90 -2.34
CA LYS A 75 16.06 -2.24 -1.23
C LYS A 75 15.18 -1.98 -0.02
N TYR A 76 13.87 -1.77 -0.21
CA TYR A 76 12.98 -1.32 0.87
C TYR A 76 11.60 -1.97 0.86
N LEU A 77 10.80 -1.81 -0.21
CA LEU A 77 9.37 -2.17 -0.16
C LEU A 77 9.13 -3.66 0.09
N TYR A 78 9.99 -4.52 -0.46
CA TYR A 78 9.96 -5.96 -0.22
C TYR A 78 10.39 -6.34 1.20
N PRO A 79 11.63 -6.05 1.66
CA PRO A 79 12.06 -6.46 3.00
C PRO A 79 11.25 -5.79 4.12
N GLU A 80 10.84 -4.53 3.96
CA GLU A 80 10.01 -3.83 4.95
C GLU A 80 8.54 -4.25 4.87
N GLY A 81 8.04 -4.59 3.68
CA GLY A 81 6.69 -5.09 3.48
C GLY A 81 6.43 -6.41 4.21
N ILE A 82 7.39 -7.34 4.16
CA ILE A 82 7.31 -8.61 4.90
C ILE A 82 7.22 -8.36 6.41
N LYS A 83 8.09 -7.50 6.94
CA LYS A 83 8.09 -7.14 8.38
C LYS A 83 6.78 -6.47 8.78
N SER A 84 6.33 -5.51 7.98
CA SER A 84 5.12 -4.73 8.21
C SER A 84 3.87 -5.62 8.20
N LEU A 85 3.80 -6.60 7.30
CA LEU A 85 2.69 -7.55 7.26
C LEU A 85 2.71 -8.47 8.49
N ALA A 86 3.87 -8.98 8.89
CA ALA A 86 4.01 -9.80 10.10
C ALA A 86 3.62 -9.02 11.38
N GLU A 87 4.08 -7.77 11.50
CA GLU A 87 3.67 -6.86 12.58
C GLU A 87 2.16 -6.65 12.58
N SER A 88 1.57 -6.40 11.41
CA SER A 88 0.13 -6.20 11.27
C SER A 88 -0.68 -7.42 11.71
N VAL A 89 -0.28 -8.63 11.32
CA VAL A 89 -0.92 -9.86 11.77
C VAL A 89 -0.85 -10.00 13.30
N ASN A 90 0.29 -9.67 13.91
CA ASN A 90 0.43 -9.70 15.38
C ASN A 90 -0.49 -8.68 16.07
N LEU A 91 -0.61 -7.46 15.52
CA LEU A 91 -1.53 -6.44 16.03
C LEU A 91 -2.99 -6.93 15.95
N VAL A 92 -3.37 -7.61 14.85
CA VAL A 92 -4.71 -8.19 14.70
C VAL A 92 -4.93 -9.29 15.73
N ALA A 93 -3.96 -10.21 15.89
CA ALA A 93 -4.04 -11.30 16.85
C ALA A 93 -4.17 -10.82 18.31
N ASN A 94 -3.51 -9.71 18.64
CA ASN A 94 -3.55 -9.10 19.97
C ASN A 94 -4.77 -8.18 20.19
N GLY A 95 -5.61 -7.96 19.18
CA GLY A 95 -6.76 -7.07 19.27
C GLY A 95 -6.40 -5.58 19.39
N THR A 96 -5.18 -5.20 18.97
CA THR A 96 -4.65 -3.82 19.07
C THR A 96 -4.44 -3.16 17.71
N ALA A 97 -4.81 -3.83 16.61
CA ALA A 97 -4.67 -3.27 15.26
C ALA A 97 -5.58 -2.04 15.06
N PRO A 98 -4.99 -0.88 14.71
CA PRO A 98 -5.76 0.34 14.52
C PRO A 98 -6.56 0.31 13.21
N ARG A 99 -7.58 1.17 13.13
CA ARG A 99 -8.42 1.39 11.94
C ARG A 99 -8.53 2.89 11.68
N ILE A 100 -7.55 3.43 10.97
CA ILE A 100 -7.46 4.86 10.70
C ILE A 100 -8.08 5.13 9.34
N ALA A 101 -9.21 5.84 9.29
CA ALA A 101 -9.83 6.20 8.01
C ALA A 101 -8.84 7.01 7.16
N GLN A 102 -8.77 6.71 5.87
CA GLN A 102 -7.99 7.50 4.94
C GLN A 102 -8.63 8.89 4.78
N THR A 103 -7.80 9.92 4.60
CA THR A 103 -8.26 11.24 4.16
C THR A 103 -8.50 11.23 2.65
N GLU A 104 -9.37 12.12 2.15
CA GLU A 104 -9.50 12.38 0.72
C GLU A 104 -8.46 13.40 0.23
N GLU A 105 -7.82 14.13 1.15
CA GLU A 105 -6.73 15.04 0.80
C GLU A 105 -5.51 14.26 0.30
N GLY A 106 -5.08 14.56 -0.93
CA GLY A 106 -3.96 13.87 -1.58
C GLY A 106 -4.29 12.46 -2.08
N ALA A 107 -5.57 12.05 -2.03
CA ALA A 107 -6.01 10.78 -2.60
C ALA A 107 -5.88 10.81 -4.13
N THR A 108 -5.22 9.82 -4.70
CA THR A 108 -5.12 9.64 -6.16
C THR A 108 -5.41 8.19 -6.53
N TYR A 109 -5.85 7.99 -7.77
CA TYR A 109 -5.98 6.68 -8.39
C TYR A 109 -5.25 6.70 -9.73
N ASP A 110 -4.41 5.70 -9.94
CA ASP A 110 -3.59 5.61 -11.14
C ASP A 110 -3.82 4.28 -11.85
N PRO A 111 -3.94 4.28 -13.19
CA PRO A 111 -4.25 3.07 -13.94
C PRO A 111 -3.08 2.08 -13.93
N ALA A 112 -3.41 0.79 -14.06
CA ALA A 112 -2.39 -0.24 -14.21
C ALA A 112 -1.53 0.03 -15.46
N LEU A 113 -0.21 -0.15 -15.35
CA LEU A 113 0.71 0.01 -16.47
C LEU A 113 0.87 -1.31 -17.22
N PHE A 114 0.61 -1.25 -18.52
CA PHE A 114 0.79 -2.36 -19.45
C PHE A 114 1.81 -1.97 -20.52
N LYS A 115 2.53 -2.96 -21.03
CA LYS A 115 3.25 -2.78 -22.29
C LYS A 115 2.21 -2.54 -23.39
N ALA A 116 2.41 -1.52 -24.21
CA ALA A 116 1.54 -1.29 -25.36
C ALA A 116 1.50 -2.55 -26.24
N GLU A 117 0.30 -2.99 -26.62
CA GLU A 117 0.13 -4.04 -27.61
C GLU A 117 0.63 -3.49 -28.96
N THR A 118 1.65 -4.15 -29.51
CA THR A 118 2.20 -3.88 -30.85
C THR A 118 1.64 -4.87 -31.84
#